data_AF-M1D4Y9-F1
#
_entry.id   AF-M1D4Y9-F1
#
_cell.length_a   1.000
_cell.length_b   1.000
_cell.length_c   1.000
_cell.angle_alpha   90.00
_cell.angle_beta   90.00
_cell.angle_gamma   90.00
#
_symmetry.space_group_name_H-M   'P 1'
#
loop_
_entity.id
_entity.type
_entity.pdbx_description
1 polymer ?
#
loop_
_entity_poly.entity_id
_entity_poly.type
_entity_poly.pdbx_seq_one_letter_code
_entity_poly.pdbx_strand_id
1 'polypeptide(L)' 'MGPSGSGKTTLLNVLVGQTKASPKLNLSGLLYINGVPFSNNLYKIRGFKVG' A
#
# COMPACT_ATOMS: atom_id res chain seq x y z
N MET A 1 -17.36 4.63 7.90
CA MET A 1 -16.06 4.34 8.56
C MET A 1 -16.11 2.91 9.07
N GLY A 2 -15.22 2.01 8.65
CA GLY A 2 -15.21 0.63 9.19
C GLY A 2 -14.86 0.57 10.68
N PRO A 3 -15.09 -0.55 11.38
CA PRO A 3 -14.79 -0.70 12.81
C PRO A 3 -13.29 -0.58 13.12
N SER A 4 -12.92 -0.24 14.35
CA SER A 4 -11.51 -0.23 14.79
C SER A 4 -10.86 -1.60 14.58
N GLY A 5 -9.60 -1.62 14.13
CA GLY A 5 -8.91 -2.86 13.80
C GLY A 5 -9.18 -3.44 12.41
N SER A 6 -10.13 -2.89 11.63
CA SER A 6 -10.45 -3.39 10.28
C SER A 6 -9.37 -3.19 9.21
N GLY A 7 -8.17 -2.72 9.58
CA GLY A 7 -7.06 -2.54 8.64
C GLY A 7 -7.10 -1.29 7.75
N LYS A 8 -7.97 -0.29 8.02
CA LYS A 8 -8.05 0.95 7.20
C LYS A 8 -6.69 1.66 7.05
N THR A 9 -6.01 1.89 8.18
CA THR A 9 -4.67 2.52 8.19
C THR A 9 -3.63 1.62 7.55
N THR A 10 -3.74 0.30 7.75
CA THR A 10 -2.85 -0.68 7.12
C THR A 10 -2.98 -0.63 5.60
N LEU A 11 -4.20 -0.61 5.06
CA LEU A 11 -4.45 -0.51 3.63
C LEU A 11 -3.89 0.80 3.05
N LEU A 12 -4.08 1.93 3.73
CA LEU A 12 -3.49 3.20 3.31
C LEU A 12 -1.96 3.13 3.27
N ASN A 13 -1.32 2.61 4.32
CA ASN A 13 0.14 2.45 4.37
C ASN A 13 0.67 1.55 3.24
N VAL A 14 -0.08 0.52 2.86
CA VAL A 14 0.23 -0.33 1.70
C VAL A 14 0.13 0.47 0.40
N LEU A 15 -0.96 1.22 0.21
CA LEU A 15 -1.19 2.03 -1.00
C LEU A 15 -0.19 3.18 -1.16
N VAL A 16 0.41 3.67 -0.07
CA VAL A 16 1.48 4.69 -0.14
C VAL A 16 2.90 4.09 -0.14
N GLY A 17 3.03 2.77 -0.18
CA GLY A 17 4.34 2.09 -0.24
C GLY A 17 5.11 2.11 1.08
N GLN A 18 4.45 2.48 2.18
CA GLN A 18 4.98 2.44 3.54
C GLN A 18 4.81 1.03 4.14
N THR A 19 5.16 0.00 3.37
CA THR A 19 5.01 -1.42 3.75
C THR A 19 6.01 -1.88 4.81
N LYS A 20 6.98 -1.03 5.18
CA LYS A 20 7.90 -1.24 6.31
C LYS A 20 7.19 -1.44 7.67
N ALA A 21 5.87 -1.27 7.75
CA ALA A 21 5.11 -1.40 8.98
C ALA A 21 5.12 -2.81 9.60
N SER A 22 5.39 -3.89 8.84
CA SER A 22 5.60 -5.21 9.45
C SER A 22 6.24 -6.23 8.50
N PRO A 23 7.28 -6.98 8.91
CA PRO A 23 7.78 -8.14 8.18
C PRO A 23 6.73 -9.26 8.01
N LYS A 24 5.61 -9.21 8.75
CA LYS A 24 4.52 -10.19 8.70
C LYS A 24 3.45 -9.86 7.66
N LEU A 25 3.54 -8.74 6.96
CA LEU A 25 2.57 -8.32 5.95
C LEU A 25 2.90 -9.00 4.62
N ASN A 26 2.09 -9.99 4.26
CA ASN A 26 2.13 -10.62 2.93
C ASN A 26 1.08 -9.93 2.05
N LEU A 27 1.53 -9.24 1.00
CA LEU A 27 0.66 -8.52 0.08
C LEU A 27 0.42 -9.39 -1.16
N SER A 28 -0.85 -9.58 -1.48
CA SER A 28 -1.30 -10.30 -2.64
C SER A 28 -2.44 -9.55 -3.32
N GLY A 29 -2.67 -9.84 -4.59
CA GLY A 29 -3.67 -9.17 -5.42
C GLY A 29 -3.06 -8.30 -6.52
N LEU A 30 -3.93 -7.70 -7.31
CA LEU A 30 -3.56 -6.86 -8.45
C LEU A 30 -3.84 -5.39 -8.10
N LEU A 31 -2.84 -4.53 -8.30
CA LEU A 31 -2.98 -3.09 -8.16
C LEU A 31 -2.87 -2.46 -9.55
N TYR A 32 -3.86 -1.67 -9.92
CA TYR A 32 -3.87 -0.90 -11.17
C TYR A 32 -3.92 0.59 -10.84
N ILE A 33 -3.06 1.37 -11.47
CA ILE A 33 -3.08 2.83 -11.39
C ILE A 33 -3.40 3.34 -12.78
N ASN A 34 -4.55 4.01 -12.93
CA ASN A 34 -5.05 4.50 -14.22
C ASN A 34 -5.11 3.40 -15.30
N GLY A 35 -5.52 2.18 -14.92
CA GLY A 35 -5.61 1.03 -15.83
C GLY A 35 -4.26 0.35 -16.13
N VAL A 36 -3.14 0.90 -15.65
CA VAL A 36 -1.81 0.30 -15.84
C VAL A 36 -1.48 -0.59 -14.64
N PRO A 37 -1.07 -1.85 -14.85
CA PRO A 37 -0.67 -2.73 -13.75
C PRO A 37 0.55 -2.15 -13.03
N PHE A 38 0.44 -1.99 -11.72
CA PHE A 38 1.53 -1.55 -10.87
C PHE A 38 2.47 -2.74 -10.63
N SER A 39 3.65 -2.74 -11.27
CA SER A 39 4.55 -3.89 -11.26
C SER A 39 5.19 -4.09 -9.88
N ASN A 40 5.17 -5.34 -9.43
CA ASN A 40 5.44 -5.78 -8.06
C ASN A 40 6.93 -5.75 -7.67
N ASN A 41 7.77 -4.94 -8.32
CA ASN A 41 9.17 -4.76 -7.91
C ASN A 41 9.23 -3.84 -6.69
N LEU A 42 8.83 -4.44 -5.57
CA LEU A 42 9.14 -4.07 -4.20
C LEU A 42 8.66 -2.68 -3.79
N TYR A 43 7.33 -2.45 -3.78
CA TYR A 43 6.57 -1.46 -2.99
C TYR A 43 7.18 -0.06 -2.79
N LYS A 44 8.17 0.33 -3.59
CA LYS A 44 8.88 1.60 -3.48
C LYS A 44 8.09 2.60 -4.28
N ILE A 45 6.88 2.85 -3.80
CA ILE A 45 6.14 4.05 -4.17
C ILE A 45 7.03 5.19 -3.67
N ARG A 46 7.67 5.89 -4.61
CA ARG A 46 8.49 7.06 -4.28
C ARG A 46 7.53 8.05 -3.65
N GLY A 47 7.76 8.33 -2.36
CA GLY A 47 6.82 9.03 -1.50
C GLY A 47 6.26 10.30 -2.13
N PHE A 48 4.98 10.54 -1.86
CA PHE A 48 4.32 11.81 -2.13
C PHE A 48 5.04 12.89 -1.30
N LYS A 49 5.87 13.71 -1.96
CA LYS A 49 6.52 14.87 -1.35
C LYS A 49 5.54 16.02 -1.39
N VAL A 50 4.95 16.33 -0.24
CA VAL A 50 4.24 17.60 -0.04
C VAL A 50 5.32 18.69 -0.01
N GLY A 51 5.25 19.59 -0.98
CA GLY A 51 6.03 20.84 -0.99
C GLY A 51 5.50 21.82 0.02
#